data_AF-A0A0R3D1V1-F1
#
_entry.id   AF-A0A0R3D1V1-F1
#
_cell.length_a   1.000
_cell.length_b   1.000
_cell.length_c   1.000
_cell.angle_alpha   90.00
_cell.angle_beta   90.00
_cell.angle_gamma   90.00
#
_symmetry.space_group_name_H-M   'P 1'
#
loop_
_entity.id
_entity.type
_entity.pdbx_description
1 polymer ?
#
loop_
_entity_poly.entity_id
_entity_poly.type
_entity_poly.pdbx_seq_one_letter_code
_entity_poly.pdbx_strand_id
1 'polypeptide(L)'
;MTPHWEYQLRFDVSDSAAAEAIRLRRQEPKLGPLFDILVSHRAAPKCLFDAFGEYVAAGEKYGIERYPLYEWTKATIETPATRKKYLKSFAVYVDDREVYAKATADALETALQPLVSCGLFARIIKHDTNPANNPQPPE
;
A
#
# COMPACT_ATOMS: atom_id res chain seq x y z
N MET A 1 15.50 25.94 5.18
CA MET A 1 15.56 24.54 4.70
C MET A 1 14.22 24.23 4.09
N THR A 2 14.15 23.89 2.80
CA THR A 2 12.92 23.35 2.21
C THR A 2 12.69 21.96 2.81
N PRO A 3 11.51 21.65 3.35
CA PRO A 3 11.24 20.31 3.85
C PRO A 3 11.40 19.30 2.68
N HIS A 4 12.18 18.25 2.92
CA HIS A 4 12.26 17.11 2.01
C HIS A 4 11.16 16.13 2.42
N TRP A 5 10.04 16.16 1.71
CA TRP A 5 8.99 15.19 1.89
C TRP A 5 9.45 13.82 1.38
N GLU A 6 8.98 12.79 2.06
CA GLU A 6 9.09 11.40 1.62
C GLU A 6 7.79 10.99 0.93
N TYR A 7 7.83 9.86 0.25
CA TYR A 7 6.77 9.41 -0.64
C TYR A 7 6.47 7.94 -0.42
N GLN A 8 5.21 7.57 -0.58
CA GLN A 8 4.76 6.19 -0.62
C GLN A 8 3.98 5.96 -1.92
N LEU A 9 4.35 4.90 -2.65
CA LEU A 9 3.51 4.37 -3.71
C LEU A 9 2.50 3.37 -3.18
N ARG A 10 1.30 3.48 -3.72
CA ARG A 10 0.24 2.49 -3.59
C ARG A 10 -0.25 2.09 -4.96
N PHE A 11 -0.77 0.88 -5.08
CA PHE A 11 -1.46 0.45 -6.29
C PHE A 11 -2.72 -0.35 -5.95
N ASP A 12 -3.72 -0.23 -6.81
CA ASP A 12 -4.92 -1.04 -6.75
C ASP A 12 -4.90 -2.07 -7.88
N VAL A 13 -5.18 -3.33 -7.57
CA VAL A 13 -5.19 -4.44 -8.53
C VAL A 13 -6.58 -4.59 -9.14
N SER A 14 -6.65 -4.75 -10.46
CA SER A 14 -7.91 -4.81 -11.21
C SER A 14 -8.72 -6.07 -10.90
N ASP A 15 -8.05 -7.21 -10.69
CA ASP A 15 -8.66 -8.51 -10.47
C ASP A 15 -8.46 -9.00 -9.02
N SER A 16 -9.49 -9.63 -8.45
CA SER A 16 -9.44 -10.11 -7.06
C SER A 16 -8.55 -11.34 -6.90
N ALA A 17 -8.50 -12.24 -7.88
CA ALA A 17 -7.63 -13.42 -7.82
C ALA A 17 -6.16 -13.01 -7.94
N ALA A 18 -5.84 -12.07 -8.83
CA ALA A 18 -4.51 -11.46 -8.91
C ALA A 18 -4.12 -10.75 -7.61
N ALA A 19 -5.04 -10.00 -6.99
CA ALA A 19 -4.78 -9.37 -5.69
C ALA A 19 -4.47 -10.41 -4.61
N GLU A 20 -5.26 -11.48 -4.52
CA GLU A 20 -5.02 -12.57 -3.57
C GLU A 20 -3.67 -13.26 -3.83
N ALA A 21 -3.33 -13.52 -5.09
CA ALA A 21 -2.04 -14.09 -5.47
C ALA A 21 -0.85 -13.19 -5.08
N ILE A 22 -0.96 -11.87 -5.27
CA ILE A 22 0.05 -10.90 -4.81
C ILE A 22 0.18 -10.93 -3.29
N ARG A 23 -0.94 -10.87 -2.58
CA ARG A 23 -0.99 -10.89 -1.11
C ARG A 23 -0.34 -12.14 -0.51
N LEU A 24 -0.62 -13.29 -1.11
CA LEU A 24 -0.06 -14.60 -0.69
C LEU A 24 1.32 -14.89 -1.30
N ARG A 25 1.88 -13.96 -2.10
CA ARG A 25 3.14 -14.13 -2.85
C ARG A 25 3.18 -15.42 -3.67
N ARG A 26 2.04 -15.78 -4.28
CA ARG A 26 1.94 -16.95 -5.16
C ARG A 26 2.72 -16.70 -6.44
N GLN A 27 3.44 -17.73 -6.89
CA GLN A 27 4.09 -17.70 -8.18
C GLN A 27 3.05 -17.94 -9.27
N GLU A 28 2.66 -16.86 -9.94
CA GLU A 28 1.83 -16.91 -11.13
C GLU A 28 2.60 -16.27 -12.30
N PRO A 29 2.67 -16.90 -13.49
CA PRO A 29 3.45 -16.36 -14.60
C PRO A 29 3.08 -14.92 -14.98
N LYS A 30 1.80 -14.57 -14.92
CA LYS A 30 1.30 -13.21 -15.18
C LYS A 30 1.77 -12.15 -14.18
N LEU A 31 2.22 -12.56 -12.99
CA LEU A 31 2.73 -11.68 -11.93
C LEU A 31 4.27 -11.60 -11.94
N GLY A 32 4.95 -12.40 -12.78
CA GLY A 32 6.41 -12.39 -12.90
C GLY A 32 6.97 -10.97 -13.10
N PRO A 33 6.50 -10.20 -14.12
CA PRO A 33 6.97 -8.84 -14.35
C PRO A 33 6.82 -7.92 -13.13
N LEU A 34 5.73 -8.05 -12.37
CA LEU A 34 5.54 -7.28 -11.14
C LEU A 34 6.60 -7.61 -10.10
N PHE A 35 6.82 -8.89 -9.81
CA PHE A 35 7.78 -9.29 -8.80
C PHE A 35 9.23 -8.99 -9.22
N ASP A 36 9.56 -9.10 -10.51
CA ASP A 36 10.87 -8.72 -11.03
C ASP A 36 11.15 -7.23 -10.84
N ILE A 37 10.16 -6.37 -11.15
CA ILE A 37 10.25 -4.92 -10.89
C ILE A 37 10.47 -4.68 -9.39
N LEU A 38 9.63 -5.25 -8.53
CA LEU A 38 9.74 -5.03 -7.09
C LEU A 38 11.10 -5.48 -6.53
N VAL A 39 11.59 -6.65 -6.94
CA VAL A 39 12.92 -7.14 -6.52
C VAL A 39 14.04 -6.20 -6.98
N SER A 40 14.00 -5.72 -8.22
CA SER A 40 15.03 -4.81 -8.76
C SER A 40 15.11 -3.48 -8.00
N HIS A 41 14.01 -3.07 -7.38
CA HIS A 41 13.92 -1.88 -6.55
C HIS A 41 14.05 -2.14 -5.05
N ARG A 42 14.35 -3.39 -4.63
CA ARG A 42 14.35 -3.82 -3.20
C ARG A 42 13.03 -3.49 -2.51
N ALA A 43 11.95 -3.68 -3.26
CA ALA A 43 10.60 -3.33 -2.85
C ALA A 43 9.74 -4.56 -2.59
N ALA A 44 8.75 -4.40 -1.73
CA ALA A 44 7.76 -5.43 -1.42
C ALA A 44 6.35 -4.82 -1.34
N PRO A 45 5.31 -5.53 -1.84
CA PRO A 45 3.95 -5.09 -1.67
C PRO A 45 3.42 -5.53 -0.30
N LYS A 46 2.70 -4.64 0.37
CA LYS A 46 1.97 -4.89 1.62
C LYS A 46 0.49 -4.61 1.39
N CYS A 47 -0.36 -5.62 1.55
CA CYS A 47 -1.80 -5.44 1.44
C CYS A 47 -2.28 -4.47 2.54
N LEU A 48 -3.03 -3.43 2.17
CA LEU A 48 -3.52 -2.45 3.14
C LEU A 48 -4.49 -3.09 4.14
N PHE A 49 -5.29 -4.06 3.72
CA PHE A 49 -6.17 -4.81 4.63
C PHE A 49 -5.35 -5.53 5.72
N ASP A 50 -4.23 -6.17 5.35
CA ASP A 50 -3.36 -6.84 6.31
C ASP A 50 -2.68 -5.85 7.25
N ALA A 51 -2.19 -4.73 6.71
CA ALA A 51 -1.60 -3.66 7.51
C ALA A 51 -2.59 -3.08 8.53
N PHE A 52 -3.86 -2.91 8.14
CA PHE A 52 -4.93 -2.49 9.05
C PHE A 52 -5.22 -3.54 10.12
N GLY A 53 -5.27 -4.82 9.77
CA GLY A 53 -5.41 -5.91 10.73
C GLY A 53 -4.27 -5.95 11.74
N GLU A 54 -3.03 -5.77 11.29
CA GLU A 54 -1.85 -5.67 12.16
C GLU A 54 -1.91 -4.47 13.10
N TYR A 55 -2.36 -3.31 12.60
CA TYR A 55 -2.56 -2.10 13.40
C TYR A 55 -3.62 -2.30 14.50
N VAL A 56 -4.77 -2.90 14.15
CA VAL A 56 -5.85 -3.22 15.10
C VAL A 56 -5.36 -4.22 16.17
N ALA A 57 -4.72 -5.30 15.75
CA ALA A 57 -4.18 -6.31 16.67
C ALA A 57 -3.11 -5.73 17.62
N ALA A 58 -2.29 -4.79 17.14
CA ALA A 58 -1.33 -4.09 17.98
C ALA A 58 -2.02 -3.20 19.01
N GLY A 59 -3.09 -2.49 18.63
CA GLY A 59 -3.92 -1.72 19.57
C GLY A 59 -4.57 -2.59 20.64
N GLU A 60 -5.18 -3.72 20.26
CA GLU A 60 -5.79 -4.66 21.21
C GLU A 60 -4.76 -5.27 22.18
N LYS A 61 -3.52 -5.46 21.73
CA LYS A 61 -2.43 -6.05 22.55
C LYS A 61 -1.73 -5.06 23.47
N TYR A 62 -1.48 -3.84 22.98
CA TYR A 62 -0.61 -2.86 23.65
C TYR A 62 -1.34 -1.64 24.21
N GLY A 63 -2.67 -1.61 24.09
CA GLY A 63 -3.53 -0.49 24.51
C GLY A 63 -3.88 0.42 23.34
N ILE A 64 -5.17 0.63 23.10
CA ILE A 64 -5.72 1.39 21.96
C ILE A 64 -5.41 2.89 22.03
N GLU A 65 -5.04 3.39 23.20
CA GLU A 65 -4.76 4.81 23.49
C GLU A 65 -3.55 5.31 22.70
N ARG A 66 -2.64 4.40 22.31
CA ARG A 66 -1.48 4.67 21.45
C ARG A 66 -1.80 4.60 19.96
N TYR A 67 -3.03 4.24 19.61
CA TYR A 67 -3.48 3.94 18.27
C TYR A 67 -4.71 4.80 17.95
N PRO A 68 -4.54 6.12 17.72
CA PRO A 68 -5.64 7.07 17.59
C PRO A 68 -6.64 6.72 16.47
N LEU A 69 -6.20 5.99 15.44
CA LEU A 69 -7.05 5.51 14.34
C LEU A 69 -7.71 4.16 14.60
N TYR A 70 -7.61 3.57 15.80
CA TYR A 70 -8.03 2.19 16.07
C TYR A 70 -9.50 1.93 15.69
N GLU A 71 -10.44 2.71 16.23
CA GLU A 71 -11.88 2.51 15.99
C GLU A 71 -12.22 2.64 14.50
N TRP A 72 -11.67 3.65 13.84
CA TRP A 72 -11.87 3.88 12.41
C TRP A 72 -11.28 2.73 11.56
N THR A 73 -10.07 2.28 11.88
CA THR A 73 -9.40 1.19 11.17
C THR A 73 -10.14 -0.13 11.38
N LYS A 74 -10.63 -0.41 12.59
CA LYS A 74 -11.43 -1.59 12.90
C LYS A 74 -12.74 -1.61 12.11
N ALA A 75 -13.50 -0.51 12.15
CA ALA A 75 -14.73 -0.37 11.36
C ALA A 75 -14.47 -0.52 9.84
N THR A 76 -13.31 -0.03 9.38
CA THR A 76 -12.90 -0.12 7.97
C THR A 76 -12.66 -1.56 7.52
N ILE A 77 -12.08 -2.42 8.36
CA ILE A 77 -11.83 -3.84 8.00
C ILE A 77 -13.03 -4.75 8.23
N GLU A 78 -13.96 -4.37 9.12
CA GLU A 78 -15.19 -5.12 9.40
C GLU A 78 -16.30 -4.84 8.36
N THR A 79 -16.31 -3.66 7.74
CA THR A 79 -17.30 -3.31 6.72
C THR A 79 -17.04 -4.04 5.39
N PRO A 80 -18.01 -4.80 4.83
CA PRO A 80 -17.78 -5.62 3.63
C PRO A 80 -17.31 -4.85 2.40
N ALA A 81 -17.84 -3.65 2.18
CA ALA A 81 -17.51 -2.82 1.01
C ALA A 81 -16.07 -2.31 1.05
N THR A 82 -15.63 -1.77 2.19
CA THR A 82 -14.26 -1.29 2.40
C THR A 82 -13.27 -2.45 2.47
N ARG A 83 -13.65 -3.58 3.07
CA ARG A 83 -12.86 -4.82 3.04
C ARG A 83 -12.54 -5.25 1.60
N LYS A 84 -13.54 -5.32 0.73
CA LYS A 84 -13.34 -5.67 -0.69
C LYS A 84 -12.39 -4.70 -1.40
N LYS A 85 -12.48 -3.41 -1.08
CA LYS A 85 -11.57 -2.38 -1.60
C LYS A 85 -10.13 -2.63 -1.15
N TYR A 86 -9.88 -2.68 0.16
CA TYR A 86 -8.52 -2.73 0.70
C TYR A 86 -7.81 -4.08 0.51
N LEU A 87 -8.55 -5.17 0.27
CA LEU A 87 -7.97 -6.44 -0.16
C LEU A 87 -7.29 -6.37 -1.53
N LYS A 88 -7.63 -5.36 -2.34
CA LYS A 88 -7.06 -5.14 -3.67
C LYS A 88 -6.05 -3.99 -3.70
N SER A 89 -5.83 -3.33 -2.56
CA SER A 89 -4.95 -2.17 -2.43
C SER A 89 -3.68 -2.55 -1.71
N PHE A 90 -2.54 -2.13 -2.27
CA PHE A 90 -1.22 -2.44 -1.74
C PHE A 90 -0.41 -1.17 -1.55
N ALA A 91 0.30 -1.08 -0.44
CA ALA A 91 1.41 -0.14 -0.25
C ALA A 91 2.72 -0.80 -0.68
N VAL A 92 3.62 -0.03 -1.29
CA VAL A 92 4.95 -0.49 -1.68
C VAL A 92 5.94 -0.05 -0.61
N TYR A 93 6.61 -1.01 0.02
CA TYR A 93 7.70 -0.79 0.97
C TYR A 93 9.03 -0.93 0.22
N VAL A 94 10.01 -0.08 0.49
CA VAL A 94 11.35 -0.14 -0.11
C VAL A 94 12.38 -0.21 1.01
N ASP A 95 13.28 -1.20 0.98
CA ASP A 95 14.23 -1.44 2.07
C ASP A 95 13.53 -1.49 3.45
N ASP A 96 12.37 -2.18 3.50
CA ASP A 96 11.46 -2.29 4.66
C ASP A 96 10.89 -0.95 5.18
N ARG A 97 11.03 0.15 4.42
CA ARG A 97 10.46 1.45 4.75
C ARG A 97 9.19 1.71 3.98
N GLU A 98 8.20 2.23 4.70
CA GLU A 98 6.89 2.57 4.14
C GLU A 98 6.95 3.81 3.22
N VAL A 99 7.83 4.76 3.55
CA VAL A 99 8.07 6.02 2.83
C VAL A 99 9.54 6.14 2.44
N TYR A 100 9.80 6.80 1.31
CA TYR A 100 11.14 6.91 0.72
C TYR A 100 11.30 8.19 -0.10
N ALA A 101 12.53 8.48 -0.52
CA ALA A 101 12.85 9.66 -1.31
C ALA A 101 12.09 9.72 -2.64
N LYS A 102 11.78 10.93 -3.10
CA LYS A 102 11.06 11.20 -4.34
C LYS A 102 11.65 10.46 -5.56
N ALA A 103 12.97 10.45 -5.69
CA ALA A 103 13.65 9.80 -6.80
C ALA A 103 13.34 8.29 -6.86
N THR A 104 13.29 7.63 -5.70
CA THR A 104 12.90 6.22 -5.59
C THR A 104 11.44 6.02 -6.00
N ALA A 105 10.54 6.92 -5.54
CA ALA A 105 9.13 6.86 -5.91
C ALA A 105 8.90 7.08 -7.40
N ASP A 106 9.56 8.07 -8.02
CA ASP A 106 9.42 8.34 -9.45
C ASP A 106 9.94 7.18 -10.30
N ALA A 107 11.06 6.56 -9.90
CA ALA A 107 11.63 5.40 -10.59
C ALA A 107 10.71 4.18 -10.51
N LEU A 108 10.18 3.87 -9.31
CA LEU A 108 9.21 2.78 -9.12
C LEU A 108 7.91 3.02 -9.88
N GLU A 109 7.35 4.22 -9.83
CA GLU A 109 6.12 4.57 -10.56
C GLU A 109 6.30 4.35 -12.05
N THR A 110 7.42 4.81 -12.61
CA THR A 110 7.77 4.60 -14.02
C THR A 110 7.89 3.12 -14.36
N ALA A 111 8.55 2.33 -13.52
CA ALA A 111 8.74 0.90 -13.74
C ALA A 111 7.41 0.13 -13.65
N LEU A 112 6.49 0.56 -12.79
CA LEU A 112 5.17 -0.07 -12.61
C LEU A 112 4.13 0.37 -13.65
N GLN A 113 4.33 1.50 -14.32
CA GLN A 113 3.38 2.06 -15.29
C GLN A 113 2.93 1.08 -16.38
N PRO A 114 3.80 0.22 -16.98
CA PRO A 114 3.36 -0.77 -17.96
C PRO A 114 2.32 -1.76 -17.43
N LEU A 115 2.28 -2.00 -16.11
CA LEU A 115 1.32 -2.90 -15.47
C LEU A 115 -0.09 -2.28 -15.38
N VAL A 116 -0.20 -0.96 -15.47
CA VAL A 116 -1.48 -0.26 -15.68
C VAL A 116 -1.92 -0.47 -17.12
N SER A 117 -1.02 -0.29 -18.08
CA SER A 117 -1.32 -0.43 -19.52
C SER A 117 -1.75 -1.84 -19.91
N CYS A 118 -1.23 -2.88 -19.26
CA CYS A 118 -1.67 -4.27 -19.49
C CYS A 118 -2.90 -4.68 -18.67
N GLY A 119 -3.45 -3.77 -17.85
CA GLY A 119 -4.68 -3.98 -17.09
C GLY A 119 -4.52 -4.72 -15.75
N LEU A 120 -3.30 -5.09 -15.34
CA LEU A 120 -3.06 -5.72 -14.04
C LEU A 120 -3.41 -4.76 -12.90
N PHE A 121 -3.01 -3.50 -13.03
CA PHE A 121 -3.32 -2.44 -12.08
C PHE A 121 -4.48 -1.59 -12.58
N ALA A 122 -5.42 -1.32 -11.68
CA ALA A 122 -6.49 -0.36 -11.90
C ALA A 122 -5.96 1.08 -11.82
N ARG A 123 -5.00 1.31 -10.91
CA ARG A 123 -4.30 2.60 -10.75
C ARG A 123 -3.06 2.45 -9.88
N ILE A 124 -2.14 3.42 -10.04
CA ILE A 124 -1.03 3.69 -9.13
C ILE A 124 -1.31 5.06 -8.49
N ILE A 125 -0.96 5.21 -7.21
CA ILE A 125 -1.17 6.42 -6.43
C ILE A 125 0.14 6.73 -5.72
N LYS A 126 0.62 7.97 -5.84
CA LYS A 126 1.81 8.45 -5.14
C LYS A 126 1.38 9.46 -4.07
N HIS A 127 1.59 9.10 -2.81
CA HIS A 127 1.36 9.98 -1.66
C HIS A 127 2.68 10.60 -1.22
N ASP A 128 2.64 11.85 -0.77
CA ASP A 128 3.75 12.50 -0.10
C ASP A 128 3.47 12.64 1.41
N THR A 129 4.52 12.83 2.20
CA THR A 129 4.40 13.04 3.64
C THR A 129 4.11 14.49 4.01
N ASN A 130 3.78 15.36 3.04
CA ASN A 130 3.41 16.74 3.33
C ASN A 130 2.07 16.75 4.08
N PRO A 131 2.01 17.26 5.33
CA PRO A 131 0.77 17.30 6.09
C PRO A 131 -0.36 18.05 5.36
N ALA A 132 -0.02 19.05 4.54
CA ALA A 132 -1.00 19.80 3.76
C ALA A 132 -1.75 18.95 2.71
N ASN A 133 -1.17 17.83 2.30
CA ASN A 133 -1.74 16.92 1.29
C ASN A 133 -2.40 15.68 1.90
N ASN A 134 -2.29 15.48 3.22
CA ASN A 134 -2.83 14.31 3.90
C ASN A 134 -4.24 14.58 4.49
N PRO A 135 -5.12 13.55 4.50
CA PRO A 135 -6.41 13.65 5.18
C PRO A 135 -6.17 14.01 6.64
N GLN A 136 -6.77 15.12 7.07
CA GLN A 136 -6.74 15.48 8.48
C GLN A 136 -7.70 14.55 9.23
N PRO A 137 -7.32 14.07 10.42
CA PRO A 137 -8.28 13.39 11.27
C PRO A 137 -9.48 14.32 11.50
N PRO A 138 -10.71 13.78 11.50
CA PRO A 138 -11.87 14.58 11.89
C PRO A 138 -11.68 15.13 13.31
N GLU A 139 -12.16 16.34 13.56
CA GLU A 139 -12.23 16.95 14.90
C GLU A 139 -13.13 16.15 15.84
#